data_AF-A0A916QVV4-F1
#
_entry.id   AF-A0A916QVV4-F1
#
_cell.length_a   1.000
_cell.length_b   1.000
_cell.length_c   1.000
_cell.angle_alpha   90.00
_cell.angle_beta   90.00
_cell.angle_gamma   90.00
#
_symmetry.space_group_name_H-M   'P 1'
#
loop_
_entity.id
_entity.type
_entity.pdbx_description
1 polymer ?
#
loop_
_entity_poly.entity_id
_entity_poly.type
_entity_poly.pdbx_seq_one_letter_code
_entity_poly.pdbx_strand_id
1 'polypeptide(L)' 'MARNIFRDAKEEVEKVIEIGPGKVLTGIIKRTCPDFKLANVSSLKDIKVQVKI' A
#
# COMPACT_ATOMS: atom_id res chain seq x y z
N MET A 1 19.44 12.57 -3.85
CA MET A 1 18.83 12.25 -2.55
C MET A 1 17.37 11.93 -2.80
N ALA A 2 16.96 10.65 -2.77
CA ALA A 2 15.56 10.29 -2.92
C ALA A 2 14.85 10.58 -1.59
N ARG A 3 13.87 11.49 -1.59
CA ARG A 3 13.01 11.71 -0.43
C ARG A 3 12.14 10.47 -0.26
N ASN A 4 12.23 9.82 0.90
CA ASN A 4 11.35 8.70 1.22
C ASN A 4 9.97 9.27 1.58
N ILE A 5 9.07 9.26 0.60
CA ILE A 5 7.70 9.76 0.75
C ILE A 5 6.94 9.12 1.91
N PHE A 6 7.33 7.91 2.32
CA PHE A 6 6.66 7.17 3.39
C PHE A 6 7.10 7.55 4.80
N ARG A 7 8.21 8.29 4.95
CA ARG A 7 8.69 8.73 6.28
C ARG A 7 7.87 9.90 6.82
N ASP A 8 7.43 10.78 5.93
CA ASP A 8 6.60 11.95 6.26
C ASP A 8 5.09 11.59 6.24
N ALA A 9 4.70 10.56 5.47
CA ALA A 9 3.30 10.11 5.34
C ALA A 9 2.73 9.37 6.55
N LYS A 10 3.55 9.02 7.54
CA LYS A 10 3.12 8.20 8.69
C LYS A 10 2.07 8.89 9.57
N GLU A 11 1.99 10.22 9.49
CA GLU A 11 1.01 11.04 10.22
C GLU A 11 -0.34 11.13 9.48
N GLU A 12 -0.38 10.89 8.16
CA GLU A 12 -1.57 11.16 7.31
C GLU A 12 -2.10 9.93 6.54
N VAL A 13 -1.31 8.86 6.41
CA VAL A 13 -1.68 7.69 5.59
C VAL A 13 -1.82 6.45 6.46
N GLU A 14 -3.06 5.96 6.62
CA GLU A 14 -3.34 4.74 7.38
C GLU A 14 -3.14 3.46 6.57
N LYS A 15 -3.39 3.53 5.25
CA LYS A 15 -3.48 2.36 4.37
C LYS A 15 -2.92 2.65 2.97
N VAL A 16 -2.11 1.72 2.46
CA VAL A 16 -1.60 1.75 1.09
C VAL A 16 -2.19 0.58 0.29
N ILE A 17 -2.64 0.87 -0.93
CA ILE A 17 -3.22 -0.12 -1.83
C ILE A 17 -2.40 -0.15 -3.13
N GLU A 18 -1.81 -1.29 -3.46
CA GLU A 18 -1.17 -1.53 -4.75
C GLU A 18 -2.23 -1.93 -5.77
N ILE A 19 -2.35 -1.16 -6.84
CA ILE A 19 -3.26 -1.45 -7.95
C ILE A 19 -2.45 -2.07 -9.08
N GLY A 20 -2.71 -3.34 -9.38
CA GLY A 20 -1.99 -4.09 -10.41
C GLY A 20 -1.68 -5.53 -10.00
N PRO A 21 -1.18 -6.34 -10.95
CA PRO A 21 -0.82 -7.74 -10.69
C PRO A 21 0.45 -7.82 -9.82
N GLY A 22 0.45 -8.74 -8.85
CA GLY A 22 1.59 -8.97 -7.97
C GLY A 22 1.52 -8.21 -6.64
N LYS A 23 2.66 -8.15 -5.94
CA LYS A 23 2.80 -7.54 -4.59
C LYS A 23 4.15 -6.88 -4.42
N VAL A 24 4.68 -6.27 -5.47
CA VAL A 24 6.06 -5.76 -5.47
C VAL A 24 6.14 -4.53 -4.58
N LEU A 25 5.26 -3.55 -4.81
CA LEU A 25 5.27 -2.28 -4.08
C LEU A 25 4.88 -2.49 -2.62
N THR A 26 3.80 -3.22 -2.36
CA THR A 26 3.40 -3.61 -0.99
C THR A 26 4.49 -4.43 -0.30
N GLY A 27 5.19 -5.31 -1.02
CA GLY A 27 6.34 -6.05 -0.49
C GLY A 27 7.51 -5.15 -0.09
N ILE A 28 7.82 -4.12 -0.87
CA ILE A 28 8.83 -3.11 -0.53
C ILE A 28 8.39 -2.34 0.72
N ILE A 29 7.16 -1.82 0.73
CA ILE A 29 6.64 -1.04 1.86
C ILE A 29 6.62 -1.88 3.14
N LYS A 30 6.23 -3.16 3.09
CA LYS A 30 6.25 -4.06 4.25
C LYS A 30 7.65 -4.19 4.87
N ARG A 31 8.72 -4.12 4.07
CA ARG A 31 10.11 -4.21 4.55
C ARG A 31 10.68 -2.88 5.01
N THR A 32 10.25 -1.76 4.43
CA THR A 32 10.81 -0.43 4.74
C THR A 32 9.98 0.34 5.76
N CYS A 33 8.68 0.09 5.83
CA CYS A 33 7.69 0.77 6.66
C CYS A 33 6.59 -0.23 7.08
N PRO A 34 6.88 -1.15 8.01
CA PRO A 34 5.99 -2.28 8.33
C PRO A 34 4.66 -1.89 8.99
N ASP A 35 4.54 -0.64 9.44
CA ASP A 35 3.39 -0.16 10.23
C ASP A 35 2.17 0.22 9.37
N PHE A 36 2.30 0.29 8.05
CA PHE A 36 1.18 0.59 7.16
C PHE A 36 0.25 -0.62 6.99
N LYS A 37 -1.06 -0.37 6.93
CA LYS A 37 -2.02 -1.36 6.43
C LYS A 37 -1.83 -1.50 4.92
N LEU A 38 -1.63 -2.71 4.43
CA LEU A 38 -1.36 -2.96 3.01
C LEU A 38 -2.47 -3.80 2.37
N ALA A 39 -2.89 -3.43 1.16
CA ALA A 39 -3.83 -4.17 0.33
C ALA A 39 -3.34 -4.21 -1.13
N ASN A 40 -3.84 -5.16 -1.91
CA ASN A 40 -3.53 -5.26 -3.34
C ASN A 40 -4.80 -5.56 -4.14
N VAL A 41 -5.09 -4.74 -5.14
CA VAL A 41 -6.19 -4.93 -6.08
C VAL A 41 -5.58 -5.38 -7.41
N SER A 42 -5.71 -6.67 -7.70
CA SER A 42 -5.21 -7.28 -8.93
C SER A 42 -6.30 -7.47 -10.00
N SER A 43 -7.57 -7.40 -9.60
CA SER A 43 -8.72 -7.59 -10.45
C SER A 43 -9.95 -6.82 -9.93
N LEU A 44 -10.99 -6.70 -10.76
CA LEU A 44 -12.26 -6.09 -10.35
C LEU A 44 -12.93 -6.81 -9.18
N LYS A 45 -12.68 -8.11 -8.99
CA LYS A 45 -13.22 -8.87 -7.85
C LYS A 45 -12.66 -8.39 -6.52
N ASP A 46 -11.43 -7.87 -6.52
CA ASP A 46 -10.75 -7.40 -5.30
C ASP A 46 -11.29 -6.06 -4.80
N ILE A 47 -11.91 -5.26 -5.68
CA ILE A 47 -12.43 -3.92 -5.35
C ILE A 47 -13.46 -3.97 -4.23
N LYS A 48 -14.42 -4.90 -4.31
CA LYS A 48 -15.47 -5.05 -3.30
C LYS A 48 -14.98 -5.64 -1.98
N VAL A 49 -13.83 -6.30 -1.99
CA VAL A 49 -13.29 -7.02 -0.82
C VAL A 49 -12.31 -6.15 -0.04
N GLN A 50 -11.52 -5.31 -0.73
CA GLN A 50 -10.36 -4.65 -0.14
C GLN A 50 -10.50 -3.13 0.02
N VAL A 51 -11.48 -2.50 -0.63
CA VAL A 51 -11.76 -1.07 -0.50
C VAL A 51 -13.17 -0.90 0.04
N LYS A 52 -13.31 -0.79 1.37
CA LYS A 52 -14.51 -0.21 1.97
C LYS A 52 -14.35 1.30 1.83
N ILE A 53 -14.94 1.87 0.80
CA ILE A 53 -15.15 3.31 0.67
C ILE A 53 -16.44 3.63 1.41
#